data_AF-A0A523JAZ4-F1
#
_entry.id   AF-A0A523JAZ4-F1
#
_cell.length_a   1.000
_cell.length_b   1.000
_cell.length_c   1.000
_cell.angle_alpha   90.00
_cell.angle_beta   90.00
_cell.angle_gamma   90.00
#
_symmetry.space_group_name_H-M   'P 1'
#
loop_
_entity.id
_entity.type
_entity.pdbx_description
1 polymer ?
#
loop_
_entity_poly.entity_id
_entity_poly.type
_entity_poly.pdbx_seq_one_letter_code
_entity_poly.pdbx_strand_id
1 'polypeptide(L)'
;MKYLLLVLVIIPLAHGGIIKEGIFSGRISKNNPDAKLIRVFVEFDNLKYLNRKNKIEFWKSDAPSTKCRGYILGKSTQYLLVKIPKYDICSRKVALGRGHYLKFYSPDLVKNIKTGRELVKILLKKRLGIKGQLEKAEKNLKGHVEKLEGVNRRYDILRQKLEQEWSNQLTYLEEDKTNTLRYFKDLEVRLDEVDHKLEIYRIADENLKLDRWSLDPKFYFKK
;
A
#
# COMPACT_ATOMS: atom_id res chain seq x y z
N MET A 1 -4.68 -19.50 24.88
CA MET A 1 -3.25 -19.76 24.61
C MET A 1 -3.16 -20.40 23.23
N LYS A 2 -2.69 -19.65 22.22
CA LYS A 2 -2.60 -20.12 20.83
C LYS A 2 -1.18 -20.61 20.56
N TYR A 3 -1.05 -21.88 20.21
CA TYR A 3 0.21 -22.52 19.85
C TYR A 3 0.77 -21.90 18.56
N LEU A 4 1.94 -21.27 18.67
CA LEU A 4 2.72 -20.74 17.57
C LEU A 4 3.72 -21.82 17.14
N LEU A 5 3.35 -22.61 16.12
CA LEU A 5 4.25 -23.59 15.50
C LEU A 5 5.27 -22.87 14.62
N LEU A 6 6.46 -22.67 15.19
CA LEU A 6 7.67 -22.19 14.50
C LEU A 6 8.21 -23.32 13.62
N VAL A 7 7.87 -23.29 12.33
CA VAL A 7 8.52 -24.13 11.32
C VAL A 7 9.87 -23.49 10.99
N LEU A 8 10.91 -23.97 11.66
CA LEU A 8 12.31 -23.73 11.32
C LEU A 8 12.62 -24.42 9.98
N VAL A 9 12.51 -23.68 8.88
CA VAL A 9 13.05 -24.07 7.59
C VAL A 9 14.57 -23.99 7.68
N ILE A 10 15.19 -25.14 7.96
CA ILE A 10 16.64 -25.33 7.86
C ILE A 10 16.97 -25.31 6.36
N ILE A 11 17.43 -24.16 5.87
CA ILE A 11 18.05 -24.05 4.54
C ILE A 11 19.44 -24.68 4.66
N PRO A 12 19.77 -25.74 3.91
CA PRO A 12 21.10 -26.30 3.94
C PRO A 12 22.05 -25.28 3.31
N LEU A 13 23.00 -24.79 4.12
CA LEU A 13 24.17 -24.05 3.65
C LEU A 13 24.93 -24.97 2.67
N ALA A 14 24.83 -24.62 1.39
CA ALA A 14 25.53 -25.30 0.32
C ALA A 14 27.02 -25.35 0.65
N HIS A 15 27.56 -26.57 0.55
CA HIS A 15 28.94 -26.90 0.81
C HIS A 15 29.89 -26.00 0.02
N GLY A 16 30.82 -25.35 0.72
CA GLY A 16 31.98 -24.67 0.15
C GLY A 16 32.95 -25.68 -0.46
N GLY A 17 32.54 -26.34 -1.55
CA GLY A 17 33.50 -26.94 -2.46
C GLY A 17 34.33 -25.83 -3.08
N ILE A 18 35.65 -26.01 -3.14
CA ILE A 18 36.55 -25.12 -3.89
C ILE A 18 36.09 -25.18 -5.36
N ILE A 19 35.22 -24.25 -5.75
CA ILE A 19 34.75 -24.11 -7.13
C ILE A 19 36.01 -23.76 -7.92
N LYS A 20 36.50 -24.71 -8.73
CA LYS A 20 37.51 -24.39 -9.74
C LYS A 20 36.85 -23.46 -10.74
N GLU A 21 37.00 -22.16 -10.50
CA GLU A 21 36.33 -21.11 -11.26
C GLU A 21 36.65 -21.28 -12.74
N GLY A 22 35.64 -21.17 -13.59
CA GLY A 22 35.79 -21.25 -15.03
C GLY A 22 35.81 -22.65 -15.63
N ILE A 23 35.73 -23.72 -14.83
CA ILE A 23 35.52 -25.09 -15.34
C ILE A 23 34.02 -25.41 -15.38
N PHE A 24 33.56 -25.93 -16.51
CA PHE A 24 32.21 -26.43 -16.68
C PHE A 24 32.22 -27.65 -17.61
N SER A 25 31.14 -28.38 -17.69
CA SER A 25 31.04 -29.57 -18.51
C SER A 25 29.81 -29.53 -19.41
N GLY A 26 29.86 -30.29 -20.50
CA GLY A 26 28.78 -30.31 -21.47
C GLY A 26 28.84 -31.52 -22.38
N ARG A 27 27.72 -31.81 -23.03
CA ARG A 27 27.57 -32.91 -23.97
C ARG A 27 27.42 -32.40 -25.39
N ILE A 28 28.09 -32.99 -26.36
CA ILE A 28 27.93 -32.60 -27.77
C ILE A 28 26.54 -33.00 -28.25
N SER A 29 25.75 -32.03 -28.70
CA SER A 29 24.43 -32.24 -29.29
C SER A 29 24.51 -32.43 -30.80
N LYS A 30 25.24 -31.53 -31.49
CA LYS A 30 25.42 -31.59 -32.95
C LYS A 30 26.82 -31.16 -33.31
N ASN A 31 27.43 -31.83 -34.28
CA ASN A 31 28.69 -31.46 -34.90
C ASN A 31 28.46 -31.09 -36.37
N ASN A 32 29.19 -30.10 -36.85
CA ASN A 32 29.25 -29.73 -38.27
C ASN A 32 30.75 -29.60 -38.63
N PRO A 33 31.35 -30.64 -39.25
CA PRO A 33 32.78 -30.64 -39.56
C PRO A 33 33.14 -29.58 -40.62
N ASP A 34 32.30 -29.38 -41.64
CA ASP A 34 32.55 -28.44 -42.74
C ASP A 34 32.65 -27.00 -42.23
N ALA A 35 31.73 -26.61 -41.33
CA ALA A 35 31.74 -25.31 -40.69
C ALA A 35 32.73 -25.21 -39.52
N LYS A 36 33.38 -26.32 -39.12
CA LYS A 36 34.25 -26.43 -37.94
C LYS A 36 33.55 -26.02 -36.63
N LEU A 37 32.27 -26.37 -36.52
CA LEU A 37 31.39 -26.00 -35.40
C LEU A 37 30.90 -27.21 -34.61
N ILE A 38 30.82 -27.03 -33.30
CA ILE A 38 30.10 -27.97 -32.42
C ILE A 38 29.05 -27.20 -31.61
N ARG A 39 27.89 -27.83 -31.46
CA ARG A 39 26.82 -27.42 -30.55
C ARG A 39 26.91 -28.31 -29.32
N VAL A 40 27.11 -27.70 -28.17
CA VAL A 40 27.28 -28.36 -26.87
C VAL A 40 26.09 -28.02 -26.00
N PHE A 41 25.41 -29.01 -25.46
CA PHE A 41 24.44 -28.88 -24.39
C PHE A 41 25.16 -28.76 -23.05
N VAL A 42 24.83 -27.76 -22.25
CA VAL A 42 25.51 -27.41 -21.01
C VAL A 42 24.48 -27.13 -19.92
N GLU A 43 24.59 -27.86 -18.82
CA GLU A 43 23.83 -27.63 -17.59
C GLU A 43 24.71 -26.80 -16.63
N PHE A 44 24.72 -25.49 -16.82
CA PHE A 44 25.55 -24.57 -16.05
C PHE A 44 24.88 -23.22 -15.86
N ASP A 45 24.50 -22.87 -14.64
CA ASP A 45 23.78 -21.62 -14.35
C ASP A 45 24.59 -20.36 -14.70
N ASN A 46 25.91 -20.47 -14.66
CA ASN A 46 26.84 -19.38 -14.95
C ASN A 46 27.12 -19.24 -16.46
N LEU A 47 26.38 -19.93 -17.33
CA LEU A 47 26.45 -19.76 -18.80
C LEU A 47 26.21 -18.30 -19.22
N LYS A 48 25.46 -17.54 -18.41
CA LYS A 48 25.21 -16.10 -18.61
C LYS A 48 26.48 -15.25 -18.64
N TYR A 49 27.57 -15.70 -18.00
CA TYR A 49 28.85 -14.99 -17.94
C TYR A 49 29.78 -15.33 -19.11
N LEU A 50 29.39 -16.22 -20.01
CA LEU A 50 30.10 -16.47 -21.26
C LEU A 50 29.58 -15.53 -22.35
N ASN A 51 30.48 -14.90 -23.08
CA ASN A 51 30.18 -13.99 -24.18
C ASN A 51 30.66 -14.53 -25.53
N ARG A 52 30.13 -13.96 -26.62
CA ARG A 52 30.65 -14.24 -27.97
C ARG A 52 32.12 -13.87 -28.03
N LYS A 53 32.91 -14.65 -28.77
CA LYS A 53 34.37 -14.55 -28.91
C LYS A 53 35.20 -14.95 -27.67
N ASN A 54 34.58 -15.36 -26.56
CA ASN A 54 35.35 -15.88 -25.43
C ASN A 54 36.10 -17.15 -25.80
N LYS A 55 37.33 -17.26 -25.29
CA LYS A 55 38.23 -18.38 -25.51
C LYS A 55 37.86 -19.51 -24.57
N ILE A 56 37.82 -20.72 -25.11
CA ILE A 56 37.56 -21.93 -24.34
C ILE A 56 38.56 -23.01 -24.70
N GLU A 57 38.97 -23.76 -23.69
CA GLU A 57 39.72 -25.00 -23.83
C GLU A 57 38.82 -26.15 -23.45
N PHE A 58 38.87 -27.26 -24.17
CA PHE A 58 38.06 -28.42 -23.84
C PHE A 58 38.82 -29.73 -24.06
N TRP A 59 38.46 -30.74 -23.27
CA TRP A 59 39.12 -32.04 -23.24
C TRP A 59 38.14 -33.13 -22.76
N LYS A 60 38.51 -34.40 -23.00
CA LYS A 60 37.79 -35.56 -22.46
C LYS A 60 38.14 -35.76 -20.99
N SER A 61 37.18 -36.12 -20.14
CA SER A 61 37.42 -36.36 -18.70
C SER A 61 38.62 -37.27 -18.41
N ASP A 62 38.85 -38.27 -19.25
CA ASP A 62 39.88 -39.31 -19.06
C ASP A 62 41.28 -38.85 -19.49
N ALA A 63 41.39 -37.79 -20.29
CA ALA A 63 42.65 -37.33 -20.88
C ALA A 63 42.80 -35.80 -20.77
N PRO A 64 43.16 -35.27 -19.58
CA PRO A 64 43.31 -33.83 -19.36
C PRO A 64 44.55 -33.20 -20.01
N SER A 65 45.53 -34.01 -20.42
CA SER A 65 46.73 -33.57 -21.12
C SER A 65 46.45 -33.13 -22.57
N THR A 66 45.44 -33.71 -23.22
CA THR A 66 45.04 -33.38 -24.58
C THR A 66 43.92 -32.36 -24.61
N LYS A 67 44.27 -31.08 -24.75
CA LYS A 67 43.31 -29.97 -24.82
C LYS A 67 43.15 -29.45 -26.24
N CYS A 68 41.92 -29.16 -26.61
CA CYS A 68 41.59 -28.40 -27.81
C CYS A 68 41.19 -26.97 -27.45
N ARG A 69 41.45 -26.04 -28.36
CA ARG A 69 41.07 -24.62 -28.21
C ARG A 69 39.97 -24.27 -29.18
N GLY A 70 39.02 -23.48 -28.71
CA GLY A 70 37.93 -22.92 -29.51
C GLY A 70 37.49 -21.57 -28.98
N TYR A 71 36.52 -20.98 -29.67
CA TYR A 71 35.85 -19.77 -29.21
C TYR A 71 34.34 -19.87 -29.38
N ILE A 72 33.62 -19.14 -28.53
CA ILE A 72 32.16 -19.15 -28.54
C ILE A 72 31.64 -18.24 -29.66
N LEU A 73 30.81 -18.78 -30.56
CA LEU A 73 30.13 -18.00 -31.59
C LEU A 73 28.77 -17.50 -31.14
N GLY A 74 28.08 -18.28 -30.32
CA GLY A 74 26.75 -17.99 -29.82
C GLY A 74 26.42 -18.85 -28.62
N LYS A 75 25.45 -18.38 -27.84
CA LYS A 75 24.91 -19.10 -26.68
C LYS A 75 23.39 -18.98 -26.66
N SER A 76 22.76 -20.02 -26.14
CA SER A 76 21.37 -20.02 -25.70
C SER A 76 21.35 -20.26 -24.18
N THR A 77 20.18 -20.53 -23.60
CA THR A 77 20.01 -20.87 -22.18
C THR A 77 20.73 -22.17 -21.79
N GLN A 78 20.71 -23.17 -22.66
CA GLN A 78 21.29 -24.50 -22.40
C GLN A 78 22.29 -24.98 -23.46
N TYR A 79 22.52 -24.20 -24.52
CA TYR A 79 23.40 -24.58 -25.62
C TYR A 79 24.51 -23.56 -25.86
N LEU A 80 25.71 -24.05 -26.15
CA LEU A 80 26.84 -23.28 -26.64
C LEU A 80 27.18 -23.69 -28.06
N LEU A 81 27.39 -22.69 -28.92
CA LEU A 81 27.94 -22.89 -30.24
C LEU A 81 29.42 -22.51 -30.22
N VAL A 82 30.28 -23.49 -30.43
CA VAL A 82 31.74 -23.35 -30.35
C VAL A 82 32.33 -23.54 -31.73
N LYS A 83 33.23 -22.63 -32.12
CA LYS A 83 34.06 -22.77 -33.33
C LYS A 83 35.45 -23.24 -32.97
N ILE A 84 35.95 -24.23 -33.70
CA ILE A 84 37.24 -24.87 -33.47
C ILE A 84 38.16 -24.54 -34.67
N PRO A 85 39.16 -23.65 -34.51
CA PRO A 85 40.04 -23.27 -35.63
C PRO A 85 40.79 -24.44 -36.27
N LYS A 86 41.33 -25.34 -35.43
CA LYS A 86 42.10 -26.52 -35.83
C LYS A 86 41.25 -27.79 -35.65
N TYR A 87 40.13 -27.87 -36.37
CA TYR A 87 39.15 -28.97 -36.23
C TYR A 87 39.77 -30.35 -36.49
N ASP A 88 40.56 -30.49 -37.57
CA ASP A 88 41.11 -31.80 -38.00
C ASP A 88 42.09 -32.40 -36.99
N ILE A 89 42.88 -31.54 -36.35
CA ILE A 89 43.81 -31.95 -35.29
C ILE A 89 43.04 -32.26 -34.02
N CYS A 90 41.99 -31.48 -33.73
CA CYS A 90 41.21 -31.66 -32.52
C CYS A 90 40.33 -32.92 -32.57
N SER A 91 39.69 -33.20 -33.72
CA SER A 91 38.81 -34.35 -33.89
C SER A 91 39.53 -35.69 -33.75
N ARG A 92 40.83 -35.73 -34.09
CA ARG A 92 41.71 -36.90 -33.87
C ARG A 92 42.10 -37.08 -32.41
N LYS A 93 42.22 -35.99 -31.64
CA LYS A 93 42.66 -36.01 -30.23
C LYS A 93 41.51 -36.17 -29.25
N VAL A 94 40.36 -35.57 -29.57
CA VAL A 94 39.17 -35.52 -28.72
C VAL A 94 37.99 -35.95 -29.58
N ALA A 95 37.24 -36.95 -29.13
CA ALA A 95 36.07 -37.42 -29.85
C ALA A 95 34.98 -36.32 -29.90
N LEU A 96 34.75 -35.75 -31.10
CA LEU A 96 33.77 -34.68 -31.35
C LEU A 96 32.41 -35.18 -31.88
N GLY A 97 32.16 -36.49 -31.77
CA GLY A 97 30.87 -37.10 -32.13
C GLY A 97 29.71 -36.65 -31.23
N ARG A 98 28.48 -36.90 -31.67
CA ARG A 98 27.27 -36.61 -30.87
C ARG A 98 27.24 -37.48 -29.62
N GLY A 99 26.78 -36.93 -28.51
CA GLY A 99 26.66 -37.62 -27.23
C GLY A 99 27.92 -37.65 -26.37
N HIS A 100 29.09 -37.30 -26.89
CA HIS A 100 30.31 -37.27 -26.08
C HIS A 100 30.27 -36.16 -25.03
N TYR A 101 30.79 -36.50 -23.85
CA TYR A 101 30.90 -35.61 -22.71
C TYR A 101 32.30 -34.98 -22.65
N LEU A 102 32.33 -33.65 -22.57
CA LEU A 102 33.56 -32.86 -22.54
C LEU A 102 33.59 -31.95 -21.32
N LYS A 103 34.79 -31.75 -20.78
CA LYS A 103 35.08 -30.70 -19.81
C LYS A 103 35.63 -29.49 -20.54
N PHE A 104 35.20 -28.31 -20.12
CA PHE A 104 35.55 -27.02 -20.66
C PHE A 104 36.20 -26.17 -19.58
N TYR A 105 37.12 -25.31 -20.00
CA TYR A 105 37.70 -24.25 -19.21
C TYR A 105 37.70 -22.96 -20.00
N SER A 106 37.36 -21.85 -19.35
CA SER A 106 37.49 -20.53 -19.95
C SER A 106 38.13 -19.55 -18.97
N PRO A 107 39.25 -18.90 -19.34
CA PRO A 107 39.84 -17.84 -18.52
C PRO A 107 38.95 -16.60 -18.49
N ASP A 108 38.26 -16.30 -19.60
CA ASP A 108 37.32 -15.17 -19.69
C ASP A 108 36.14 -15.37 -18.73
N LEU A 109 35.68 -16.61 -18.55
CA LEU A 109 34.62 -16.93 -17.59
C LEU A 109 35.03 -16.62 -16.14
N VAL A 110 36.27 -16.94 -15.75
CA VAL A 110 36.79 -16.61 -14.40
C VAL A 110 36.72 -15.10 -14.17
N LYS A 111 37.21 -14.33 -15.15
CA LYS A 111 37.18 -12.87 -15.11
C LYS A 111 35.75 -12.34 -15.01
N ASN A 112 34.84 -12.82 -15.86
CA ASN A 112 33.46 -12.36 -15.90
C ASN A 112 32.68 -12.73 -14.63
N ILE A 113 32.95 -13.90 -14.03
CA ILE A 113 32.37 -14.28 -12.73
C ILE A 113 32.86 -13.34 -11.63
N LYS A 114 34.16 -13.02 -11.60
CA LYS A 114 34.71 -12.08 -10.62
C LYS A 114 34.04 -10.70 -10.74
N THR A 115 33.96 -10.16 -11.95
CA THR A 115 33.25 -8.89 -12.22
C THR A 115 31.77 -8.99 -11.85
N GLY A 116 31.12 -10.12 -12.15
CA GLY A 116 29.73 -10.38 -11.76
C GLY A 116 29.52 -10.33 -10.25
N ARG A 117 30.43 -10.92 -9.46
CA ARG A 117 30.38 -10.87 -7.99
C ARG A 117 30.56 -9.45 -7.45
N GLU A 118 31.48 -8.68 -8.02
CA GLU A 118 31.68 -7.26 -7.67
C GLU A 118 30.41 -6.45 -7.96
N LEU A 119 29.78 -6.67 -9.12
CA LEU A 119 28.52 -6.03 -9.48
C LEU A 119 27.39 -6.41 -8.51
N VAL A 120 27.27 -7.69 -8.14
CA VAL A 120 26.28 -8.15 -7.15
C VAL A 120 26.50 -7.44 -5.82
N LYS A 121 27.76 -7.28 -5.37
CA LYS A 121 28.09 -6.54 -4.14
C LYS A 121 27.64 -5.08 -4.23
N ILE A 122 27.83 -4.42 -5.37
CA ILE A 122 27.36 -3.05 -5.60
C ILE A 122 25.83 -2.99 -5.58
N LEU A 123 25.16 -3.92 -6.26
CA LEU A 123 23.70 -3.99 -6.31
C LEU A 123 23.08 -4.24 -4.93
N LEU A 124 23.69 -5.08 -4.10
CA LEU A 124 23.25 -5.29 -2.72
C LEU A 124 23.36 -4.01 -1.88
N LYS A 125 24.45 -3.26 -2.02
CA LYS A 125 24.60 -1.94 -1.36
C LYS A 125 23.55 -0.95 -1.85
N LYS A 126 23.30 -0.90 -3.16
CA LYS A 126 22.27 -0.03 -3.75
C LYS A 126 20.87 -0.39 -3.24
N ARG A 127 20.55 -1.69 -3.16
CA ARG A 127 19.29 -2.18 -2.58
C ARG A 127 19.12 -1.71 -1.14
N LEU A 128 20.16 -1.82 -0.32
CA LEU A 128 20.12 -1.36 1.08
C LEU A 128 19.86 0.15 1.16
N GLY A 129 20.55 0.95 0.34
CA GLY A 129 20.35 2.40 0.28
C GLY A 129 18.93 2.79 -0.11
N ILE A 130 18.38 2.17 -1.16
CA ILE A 130 16.99 2.43 -1.59
C ILE A 130 16.00 2.01 -0.50
N LYS A 131 16.24 0.87 0.18
CA LYS A 131 15.39 0.42 1.28
C LYS A 131 15.33 1.46 2.41
N GLY A 132 16.47 2.02 2.80
CA GLY A 132 16.52 3.07 3.82
C GLY A 132 15.80 4.35 3.39
N GLN A 133 15.87 4.72 2.10
CA GLN A 133 15.10 5.86 1.57
C GLN A 133 13.60 5.61 1.63
N LEU A 134 13.16 4.39 1.31
CA LEU A 134 11.75 3.99 1.39
C LEU A 134 11.25 4.06 2.83
N GLU A 135 11.98 3.47 3.78
CA GLU A 135 11.62 3.50 5.21
C GLU A 135 11.52 4.94 5.74
N LYS A 136 12.43 5.83 5.31
CA LYS A 136 12.37 7.26 5.67
C LYS A 136 11.13 7.94 5.08
N ALA A 137 10.82 7.68 3.81
CA ALA A 137 9.64 8.25 3.16
C ALA A 137 8.34 7.78 3.85
N GLU A 138 8.26 6.50 4.20
CA GLU A 138 7.12 5.93 4.94
C GLU A 138 6.94 6.59 6.30
N LYS A 139 8.03 6.77 7.06
CA LYS A 139 7.98 7.47 8.36
C LYS A 139 7.50 8.90 8.21
N ASN A 140 7.97 9.61 7.19
CA ASN A 140 7.53 10.98 6.91
C ASN A 140 6.04 11.03 6.58
N LEU A 141 5.55 10.11 5.74
CA LEU A 141 4.12 10.02 5.41
C LEU A 141 3.26 9.77 6.65
N LYS A 142 3.66 8.85 7.53
CA LYS A 142 2.97 8.62 8.81
C LYS A 142 2.91 9.90 9.65
N GLY A 143 4.03 10.62 9.75
CA GLY A 143 4.05 11.92 10.45
C GLY A 143 3.14 12.98 9.82
N HIS A 144 2.93 12.96 8.50
CA HIS A 144 1.94 13.84 7.85
C HIS A 144 0.50 13.45 8.18
N VAL A 145 0.20 12.15 8.19
CA VAL A 145 -1.13 11.64 8.57
C VAL A 145 -1.45 11.99 10.02
N GLU A 146 -0.51 11.78 10.95
CA GLU A 146 -0.68 12.15 12.36
C GLU A 146 -0.96 13.65 12.54
N LYS A 147 -0.27 14.51 11.78
CA LYS A 147 -0.55 15.96 11.79
C LYS A 147 -1.94 16.28 11.28
N LEU A 148 -2.37 15.65 10.18
CA LEU A 148 -3.71 15.83 9.63
C LEU A 148 -4.78 15.41 10.63
N GLU A 149 -4.63 14.26 11.26
CA GLU A 149 -5.55 13.79 12.29
C GLU A 149 -5.58 14.72 13.51
N GLY A 150 -4.42 15.20 13.96
CA GLY A 150 -4.33 16.16 15.06
C GLY A 150 -5.08 17.46 14.77
N VAL A 151 -4.97 17.96 13.54
CA VAL A 151 -5.73 19.14 13.08
C VAL A 151 -7.22 18.83 13.00
N ASN A 152 -7.62 17.70 12.40
CA ASN A 152 -9.03 17.33 12.25
C ASN A 152 -9.72 17.22 13.62
N ARG A 153 -9.10 16.47 14.56
CA ARG A 153 -9.63 16.30 15.92
C ARG A 153 -9.82 17.64 16.63
N ARG A 154 -8.91 18.60 16.44
CA ARG A 154 -9.03 19.94 17.03
C ARG A 154 -10.27 20.69 16.52
N TYR A 155 -10.53 20.62 15.22
CA TYR A 155 -11.71 21.25 14.63
C TYR A 155 -13.01 20.50 14.95
N ASP A 156 -12.98 19.17 15.05
CA ASP A 156 -14.13 18.38 15.48
C ASP A 156 -14.58 18.77 16.89
N ILE A 157 -13.64 18.92 17.83
CA ILE A 157 -13.93 19.37 19.20
C ILE A 157 -14.52 20.79 19.20
N LEU A 158 -13.95 21.71 18.40
CA LEU A 158 -14.46 23.08 18.30
C LEU A 158 -15.90 23.10 17.78
N ARG A 159 -16.18 22.29 16.76
CA ARG A 159 -17.51 22.16 16.18
C ARG A 159 -18.51 21.63 17.21
N GLN A 160 -18.17 20.59 17.96
CA GLN A 160 -19.03 20.06 19.03
C GLN A 160 -19.35 21.11 20.10
N LYS A 161 -18.36 21.92 20.50
CA LYS A 161 -18.59 23.03 21.45
C LYS A 161 -19.55 24.06 20.91
N LEU A 162 -19.39 24.47 19.65
CA LEU A 162 -20.28 25.44 19.01
C LEU A 162 -21.71 24.88 18.85
N GLU A 163 -21.85 23.60 18.48
CA GLU A 163 -23.14 22.92 18.41
C GLU A 163 -23.82 22.85 19.79
N GLN A 164 -23.06 22.60 20.85
CA GLN A 164 -23.55 22.60 22.22
C GLN A 164 -23.97 24.01 22.69
N GLU A 165 -23.13 25.02 22.45
CA GLU A 165 -23.46 26.42 22.74
C GLU A 165 -24.73 26.86 22.01
N TRP A 166 -24.85 26.52 20.73
CA TRP A 166 -26.04 26.80 19.93
C TRP A 166 -27.29 26.13 20.49
N SER A 167 -27.22 24.84 20.83
CA SER A 167 -28.33 24.10 21.45
C SER A 167 -28.76 24.74 22.76
N ASN A 168 -27.81 25.16 23.61
CA ASN A 168 -28.11 25.80 24.89
C ASN A 168 -28.80 27.17 24.71
N GLN A 169 -28.40 27.94 23.70
CA GLN A 169 -29.04 29.22 23.38
C GLN A 169 -30.48 29.02 22.88
N LEU A 170 -30.71 27.99 22.06
CA LEU A 170 -32.06 27.65 21.62
C LEU A 170 -32.97 27.27 22.79
N THR A 171 -32.48 26.42 23.71
CA THR A 171 -33.27 26.03 24.89
C THR A 171 -33.57 27.23 25.78
N TYR A 172 -32.62 28.15 25.97
CA TYR A 172 -32.84 29.36 26.74
C TYR A 172 -33.93 30.26 26.14
N LEU A 173 -33.90 30.45 24.82
CA LEU A 173 -34.92 31.24 24.11
C LEU A 173 -36.31 30.56 24.14
N GLU A 174 -36.37 29.24 24.07
CA GLU A 174 -37.62 28.50 24.23
C GLU A 174 -38.19 28.64 25.65
N GLU A 175 -37.36 28.52 26.67
CA GLU A 175 -37.75 28.74 28.06
C GLU A 175 -38.27 30.16 28.28
N ASP A 176 -37.55 31.17 27.79
CA ASP A 176 -37.96 32.58 27.89
C ASP A 176 -39.30 32.84 27.20
N LYS A 177 -39.50 32.27 26.01
CA LYS A 177 -40.80 32.31 25.31
C LYS A 177 -41.91 31.68 26.16
N THR A 178 -41.67 30.51 26.75
CA THR A 178 -42.70 29.84 27.58
C THR A 178 -43.02 30.63 28.84
N ASN A 179 -42.03 31.24 29.48
CA ASN A 179 -42.21 32.08 30.66
C ASN A 179 -42.99 33.35 30.33
N THR A 180 -42.62 34.01 29.23
CA THR A 180 -43.32 35.19 28.72
C THR A 180 -44.78 34.87 28.37
N LEU A 181 -45.04 33.72 27.75
CA LEU A 181 -46.39 33.28 27.43
C LEU A 181 -47.22 33.01 28.71
N ARG A 182 -46.63 32.36 29.72
CA ARG A 182 -47.29 32.16 31.01
C ARG A 182 -47.62 33.49 31.68
N TYR A 183 -46.68 34.44 31.68
CA TYR A 183 -46.88 35.77 32.23
C TYR A 183 -48.00 36.54 31.50
N PHE A 184 -48.02 36.48 30.16
CA PHE A 184 -49.09 37.06 29.36
C PHE A 184 -50.46 36.47 29.72
N LYS A 185 -50.56 35.13 29.86
CA LYS A 185 -51.81 34.47 30.26
C LYS A 185 -52.27 34.84 31.67
N ASP A 186 -51.35 35.00 32.62
CA ASP A 186 -51.67 35.49 33.97
C ASP A 186 -52.23 36.92 33.93
N LEU A 187 -51.65 37.81 33.11
CA LEU A 187 -52.17 39.16 32.91
C LEU A 187 -53.57 39.18 32.27
N GLU A 188 -53.82 38.31 31.30
CA GLU A 188 -55.14 38.17 30.65
C GLU A 188 -56.22 37.82 31.68
N VAL A 189 -55.95 36.83 32.55
CA VAL A 189 -56.88 36.43 33.63
C VAL A 189 -57.12 37.58 34.62
N ARG A 190 -56.08 38.33 34.99
CA ARG A 190 -56.23 39.48 35.89
C ARG A 190 -57.03 40.62 35.25
N LEU A 191 -56.86 40.84 33.94
CA LEU A 191 -57.64 41.82 33.20
C LEU A 191 -59.12 41.44 33.19
N ASP A 192 -59.44 40.18 32.89
CA ASP A 192 -60.81 39.67 32.91
C ASP A 192 -61.47 39.83 34.29
N GLU A 193 -60.72 39.63 35.38
CA GLU A 193 -61.20 39.86 36.75
C GLU A 193 -61.52 41.34 37.00
N VAL A 194 -60.67 42.26 36.52
CA VAL A 194 -60.90 43.71 36.63
C VAL A 194 -62.12 44.13 35.80
N ASP A 195 -62.24 43.64 34.56
CA ASP A 195 -63.37 43.93 33.69
C ASP A 195 -64.68 43.41 34.28
N HIS A 196 -64.67 42.22 34.88
CA HIS A 196 -65.81 41.69 35.61
C HIS A 196 -66.22 42.58 36.79
N LYS A 197 -65.24 43.06 37.57
CA LYS A 197 -65.49 44.01 38.67
C LYS A 197 -66.04 45.33 38.16
N LEU A 198 -65.51 45.87 37.05
CA LEU A 198 -66.00 47.10 36.43
C LEU A 198 -67.47 46.95 36.02
N GLU A 199 -67.88 45.80 35.50
CA GLU A 199 -69.29 45.54 35.17
C GLU A 199 -70.18 45.47 36.43
N ILE A 200 -69.70 44.85 37.52
CA ILE A 200 -70.44 44.80 38.81
C ILE A 200 -70.62 46.20 39.40
N TYR A 201 -69.55 47.01 39.41
CA TYR A 201 -69.57 48.36 39.98
C TYR A 201 -70.03 49.43 38.98
N ARG A 202 -70.54 49.01 37.81
CA ARG A 202 -71.04 49.92 36.79
C ARG A 202 -72.24 50.69 37.34
N ILE A 203 -72.03 51.98 37.57
CA ILE A 203 -73.08 52.88 38.03
C ILE A 203 -73.97 53.18 36.82
N ALA A 204 -75.25 52.80 36.91
CA ALA A 204 -76.26 53.22 35.96
C ALA A 204 -76.69 54.65 36.28
N ASP A 205 -76.83 55.50 35.26
CA ASP A 205 -77.24 56.90 35.44
C ASP A 205 -78.67 57.05 36.02
N GLU A 206 -79.49 55.99 35.94
CA GLU A 206 -80.85 55.96 36.47
C GLU A 206 -80.98 54.90 37.58
N ASN A 207 -81.32 55.34 38.80
CA ASN A 207 -81.46 54.46 39.98
C ASN A 207 -82.77 53.64 40.00
N LEU A 208 -83.74 53.99 39.16
CA LEU A 208 -85.07 53.39 39.16
C LEU A 208 -85.32 52.76 37.79
N LYS A 209 -85.38 51.42 37.73
CA LYS A 209 -86.12 50.79 36.63
C LYS A 209 -87.57 51.21 36.80
N LEU A 210 -88.16 51.86 35.79
CA LEU A 210 -89.58 52.17 35.77
C LEU A 210 -90.37 50.88 36.02
N ASP A 211 -90.96 50.78 37.21
CA ASP A 211 -91.81 49.66 37.57
C ASP A 211 -93.05 49.70 36.67
N ARG A 212 -93.44 48.57 36.09
CA ARG A 212 -94.57 48.52 35.16
C ARG A 212 -95.88 48.94 35.84
N TRP A 213 -95.93 48.83 37.17
CA TRP A 213 -97.06 49.26 38.01
C TRP A 213 -97.02 50.73 38.43
N SER A 214 -95.91 51.46 38.27
CA SER A 214 -95.85 52.90 38.57
C SER A 214 -96.48 53.78 37.48
N LEU A 215 -96.96 53.18 36.39
CA LEU A 215 -97.61 53.84 35.26
C LEU A 215 -99.16 53.76 35.30
N ASP A 216 -99.79 53.25 36.37
CA ASP A 216 -101.26 53.22 36.48
C ASP A 216 -101.82 54.63 36.80
N PRO A 217 -102.57 55.26 35.88
CA PRO A 217 -103.08 56.63 36.07
C PRO A 217 -104.14 56.77 37.17
N LYS A 218 -104.64 55.69 37.77
CA LYS A 218 -105.66 55.75 38.84
C LYS A 218 -105.13 56.22 40.21
N PHE A 219 -103.83 56.18 40.46
CA PHE A 219 -103.27 56.45 41.80
C PHE A 219 -102.55 57.81 41.96
N TYR A 220 -102.48 58.64 40.91
CA TYR A 220 -101.90 59.98 41.02
C TYR A 220 -102.94 61.01 41.46
N PHE A 221 -102.92 61.40 42.74
CA PHE A 221 -103.54 62.65 43.16
C PHE A 221 -102.73 63.82 42.58
N LYS A 222 -103.29 64.55 41.61
CA LYS A 222 -102.75 65.85 41.21
C LYS A 222 -102.90 66.83 42.38
N LYS A 223 -101.78 67.26 42.94
CA LYS A 223 -101.62 68.55 43.63
C LYS A 223 -100.50 69.30 42.95
#